data_AF-A0A2B3U0K0-F1
#
_entry.id   AF-A0A2B3U0K0-F1
#
_cell.length_a   1.000
_cell.length_b   1.000
_cell.length_c   1.000
_cell.angle_alpha   90.00
_cell.angle_beta   90.00
_cell.angle_gamma   90.00
#
_symmetry.space_group_name_H-M   'P 1'
#
loop_
_entity.id
_entity.type
_entity.pdbx_description
1 polymer ?
#
loop_
_entity_poly.entity_id
_entity_poly.type
_entity_poly.pdbx_seq_one_letter_code
_entity_poly.pdbx_strand_id
1 'polypeptide(L)'
;MGNIRVLKEGLSIISQCKKETNDIWHAHFGAAAIASYFFAKDNSIDEETTCNIYSQAKMMLHKQRLGETIDNKNKQGVDFQSAEETIIKSLKQTIDELHWVGHNVIYASLSLLAIKELSHWGSNQDINNIANLILSFQKTIPGRSWIGFTTKEVKQLSISYDEIQSEIKNPEQLSKFILNELSKFHVIYKAESHHDLIGHMLTFSHAVNILHDLGHIELFQRGIKPLLKLVYVLRESRNLMSNAQIILNSPVDCLPLTKAKQVDTLPLDNAFWLKDYSEFNWDFGHIFKFSYSYFDHLTRVPEYKNKTFEKFCCIINE
;
A
#
# COMPACT_ATOMS: atom_id res chain seq x y z
N MET A 1 16.04 8.77 17.92
CA MET A 1 17.07 8.33 16.94
C MET A 1 16.79 6.96 16.29
N GLY A 2 15.99 6.06 16.89
CA GLY A 2 15.69 4.75 16.30
C GLY A 2 14.77 4.73 15.07
N ASN A 3 14.03 5.81 14.81
CA ASN A 3 12.90 5.84 13.88
C ASN A 3 13.35 5.97 12.42
N ILE A 4 14.38 6.79 12.17
CA ILE A 4 14.94 7.02 10.83
C ILE A 4 15.57 5.74 10.25
N ARG A 5 16.06 4.84 11.13
CA ARG A 5 16.67 3.57 10.71
C ARG A 5 15.68 2.66 9.99
N VAL A 6 14.40 2.69 10.39
CA VAL A 6 13.33 1.91 9.75
C VAL A 6 13.13 2.33 8.28
N LEU A 7 13.26 3.63 7.97
CA LEU A 7 13.23 4.12 6.59
C LEU A 7 14.41 3.58 5.77
N LYS A 8 15.62 3.63 6.33
CA LYS A 8 16.83 3.15 5.65
C LYS A 8 16.75 1.65 5.36
N GLU A 9 16.36 0.85 6.36
CA GLU A 9 16.21 -0.60 6.23
C GLU A 9 15.07 -0.95 5.26
N GLY A 10 13.96 -0.22 5.32
CA GLY A 10 12.85 -0.39 4.37
C GLY A 10 13.27 -0.14 2.93
N LEU A 11 13.99 0.96 2.66
CA LEU A 11 14.55 1.26 1.34
C LEU A 11 15.60 0.21 0.90
N SER A 12 16.41 -0.30 1.83
CA SER A 12 17.37 -1.38 1.53
C SER A 12 16.66 -2.65 1.05
N ILE A 13 15.58 -3.06 1.71
CA ILE A 13 14.79 -4.22 1.27
C ILE A 13 14.18 -3.98 -0.11
N ILE A 14 13.58 -2.81 -0.36
CA ILE A 14 12.99 -2.51 -1.67
C ILE A 14 14.07 -2.55 -2.77
N SER A 15 15.24 -1.97 -2.52
CA SER A 15 16.38 -2.01 -3.45
C SER A 15 16.88 -3.44 -3.70
N GLN A 16 17.03 -4.25 -2.65
CA GLN A 16 17.78 -5.50 -2.75
C GLN A 16 16.91 -6.73 -3.07
N CYS A 17 15.62 -6.71 -2.73
CA CYS A 17 14.73 -7.88 -2.80
C CYS A 17 14.82 -8.64 -4.12
N LYS A 18 14.63 -7.97 -5.25
CA LYS A 18 14.66 -8.61 -6.56
C LYS A 18 16.01 -9.28 -6.86
N LYS A 19 17.12 -8.68 -6.43
CA LYS A 19 18.46 -9.23 -6.67
C LYS A 19 18.73 -10.43 -5.75
N GLU A 20 18.32 -10.35 -4.49
CA GLU A 20 18.67 -11.34 -3.47
C GLU A 20 17.74 -12.54 -3.47
N THR A 21 16.46 -12.36 -3.77
CA THR A 21 15.45 -13.44 -3.70
C THR A 21 14.82 -13.77 -5.04
N ASN A 22 15.08 -12.97 -6.09
CA ASN A 22 14.34 -13.02 -7.34
C ASN A 22 12.81 -12.84 -7.16
N ASP A 23 12.41 -12.32 -6.00
CA ASP A 23 11.02 -12.07 -5.62
C ASP A 23 10.78 -10.58 -5.40
N ILE A 24 9.93 -10.01 -6.26
CA ILE A 24 9.54 -8.60 -6.20
C ILE A 24 8.58 -8.31 -5.04
N TRP A 25 7.96 -9.35 -4.47
CA TRP A 25 6.99 -9.22 -3.40
C TRP A 25 7.66 -8.84 -2.08
N HIS A 26 8.92 -9.23 -1.85
CA HIS A 26 9.64 -8.90 -0.61
C HIS A 26 9.76 -7.40 -0.34
N ALA A 27 9.68 -6.56 -1.38
CA ALA A 27 9.54 -5.10 -1.24
C ALA A 27 8.33 -4.68 -0.40
N HIS A 28 7.31 -5.54 -0.25
CA HIS A 28 6.17 -5.36 0.64
C HIS A 28 6.59 -5.02 2.06
N PHE A 29 7.58 -5.74 2.62
CA PHE A 29 8.04 -5.52 3.99
C PHE A 29 8.80 -4.20 4.11
N GLY A 30 9.57 -3.83 3.10
CA GLY A 30 10.23 -2.53 3.05
C GLY A 30 9.23 -1.37 2.96
N ALA A 31 8.18 -1.52 2.14
CA ALA A 31 7.08 -0.56 2.05
C ALA A 31 6.31 -0.44 3.38
N ALA A 32 6.07 -1.56 4.07
CA ALA A 32 5.42 -1.57 5.38
C ALA A 32 6.27 -0.89 6.47
N ALA A 33 7.59 -1.08 6.44
CA ALA A 33 8.52 -0.37 7.33
C ALA A 33 8.47 1.14 7.10
N ILE A 34 8.45 1.59 5.85
CA ILE A 34 8.29 3.01 5.53
C ILE A 34 6.94 3.53 6.03
N ALA A 35 5.86 2.78 5.79
CA ALA A 35 4.52 3.15 6.24
C ALA A 35 4.42 3.26 7.77
N SER A 36 5.09 2.40 8.54
CA SER A 36 5.08 2.47 10.01
C SER A 36 5.70 3.78 10.53
N TYR A 37 6.75 4.26 9.87
CA TYR A 37 7.38 5.53 10.18
C TYR A 37 6.43 6.71 9.99
N PHE A 38 5.83 6.83 8.81
CA PHE A 38 4.94 7.95 8.52
C PHE A 38 3.61 7.84 9.26
N PHE A 39 3.09 6.63 9.50
CA PHE A 39 1.91 6.45 10.33
C PHE A 39 2.11 7.05 11.73
N ALA A 40 3.22 6.71 12.40
CA ALA A 40 3.53 7.27 13.71
C ALA A 40 3.79 8.78 13.67
N LYS A 41 4.49 9.25 12.64
CA LYS A 41 4.82 10.68 12.46
C LYS A 41 3.58 11.55 12.26
N ASP A 42 2.63 11.09 11.43
CA ASP A 42 1.55 11.95 10.92
C ASP A 42 0.27 11.90 11.78
N ASN A 43 0.17 10.96 12.73
CA ASN A 43 -1.06 10.72 13.50
C ASN A 43 -1.00 11.14 14.98
N SER A 44 -0.01 11.96 15.37
CA SER A 44 0.16 12.44 16.76
C SER A 44 0.09 11.31 17.81
N ILE A 45 0.70 10.17 17.50
CA ILE A 45 0.69 8.98 18.34
C ILE A 45 1.56 9.21 19.58
N ASP A 46 1.12 8.74 20.74
CA ASP A 46 1.88 8.86 21.98
C ASP A 46 3.20 8.05 21.91
N GLU A 47 4.15 8.37 22.79
CA GLU A 47 5.49 7.81 22.75
C GLU A 47 5.52 6.30 23.01
N GLU A 48 4.63 5.79 23.87
CA GLU A 48 4.55 4.36 24.19
C GLU A 48 4.04 3.56 22.98
N THR A 49 2.92 4.00 22.39
CA THR A 49 2.36 3.41 21.18
C THR A 49 3.37 3.48 20.02
N THR A 50 4.06 4.61 19.85
CA THR A 50 5.11 4.79 18.84
C THR A 50 6.26 3.81 19.03
N CYS A 51 6.70 3.59 20.27
CA CYS A 51 7.73 2.59 20.58
C CYS A 51 7.30 1.18 20.17
N ASN A 52 6.04 0.81 20.44
CA ASN A 52 5.50 -0.51 20.08
C ASN A 52 5.32 -0.69 18.56
N ILE A 53 4.87 0.34 17.84
CA ILE A 53 4.84 0.35 16.36
C ILE A 53 6.24 0.04 15.80
N TYR A 54 7.27 0.74 16.28
CA TYR A 54 8.63 0.52 15.78
C TYR A 54 9.24 -0.80 16.23
N SER A 55 8.88 -1.31 17.41
CA SER A 55 9.26 -2.64 17.85
C SER A 55 8.74 -3.71 16.87
N GLN A 56 7.46 -3.64 16.53
CA GLN A 56 6.82 -4.53 15.55
C GLN A 56 7.45 -4.39 14.16
N ALA A 57 7.68 -3.16 13.69
CA ALA A 57 8.31 -2.93 12.39
C ALA A 57 9.74 -3.51 12.33
N LYS A 58 10.54 -3.36 13.39
CA LYS A 58 11.87 -3.96 13.48
C LYS A 58 11.81 -5.48 13.52
N MET A 59 10.87 -6.06 14.27
CA MET A 59 10.67 -7.50 14.32
C MET A 59 10.32 -8.05 12.92
N MET A 60 9.43 -7.37 12.18
CA MET A 60 9.10 -7.70 10.79
C MET A 60 10.35 -7.70 9.91
N LEU A 61 11.15 -6.62 9.95
CA LEU A 61 12.38 -6.48 9.17
C LEU A 61 13.41 -7.57 9.53
N HIS A 62 13.61 -7.85 10.82
CA HIS A 62 14.53 -8.89 11.28
C HIS A 62 14.15 -10.29 10.81
N LYS A 63 12.85 -10.63 10.73
CA LYS A 63 12.39 -11.93 10.21
C LYS A 63 12.74 -12.11 8.72
N GLN A 64 12.74 -11.05 7.93
CA GLN A 64 13.01 -11.14 6.49
C GLN A 64 14.49 -11.34 6.16
N ARG A 65 15.42 -10.99 7.06
CA ARG A 65 16.88 -11.16 6.89
C ARG A 65 17.46 -10.55 5.59
N LEU A 66 16.79 -9.57 5.01
CA LEU A 66 17.26 -8.82 3.84
C LEU A 66 17.60 -7.41 4.29
N GLY A 67 18.72 -6.87 3.83
CA GLY A 67 19.11 -5.49 4.17
C GLY A 67 19.99 -5.34 5.40
N GLU A 68 21.15 -6.02 5.44
CA GLU A 68 22.28 -5.37 6.08
C GLU A 68 22.55 -4.06 5.33
N THR A 69 22.19 -2.94 5.96
CA THR A 69 22.52 -1.63 5.44
C THR A 69 24.04 -1.56 5.39
N ILE A 70 24.63 -1.56 4.18
CA ILE A 70 26.02 -1.16 4.01
C ILE A 70 26.01 0.36 4.22
N ASP A 71 25.93 0.77 5.48
CA ASP A 71 26.05 2.15 5.93
C ASP A 71 27.53 2.50 5.73
N ASN A 72 27.89 2.79 4.48
CA ASN A 72 29.20 3.33 4.14
C ASN A 72 29.23 4.74 4.71
N LYS A 73 29.57 4.84 6.00
CA LYS A 73 29.58 6.08 6.82
C LYS A 73 30.37 7.24 6.19
N ASN A 74 31.13 6.98 5.13
CA ASN A 74 32.02 7.92 4.45
C ASN A 74 31.54 8.36 3.05
N LYS A 75 30.35 7.96 2.59
CA LYS A 75 29.77 8.47 1.33
C LYS A 75 28.42 9.14 1.60
N GLN A 76 28.29 10.40 1.19
CA GLN A 76 26.99 11.06 1.11
C GLN A 76 26.12 10.26 0.13
N GLY A 77 24.92 9.89 0.55
CA GLY A 77 23.97 9.15 -0.29
C GLY A 77 23.52 9.97 -1.49
N VAL A 78 22.82 9.32 -2.43
CA VAL A 78 22.20 10.02 -3.56
C VAL A 78 21.17 11.02 -3.03
N ASP A 79 21.22 12.26 -3.51
CA ASP A 79 20.27 13.31 -3.13
C ASP A 79 18.86 13.00 -3.66
N PHE A 80 17.84 13.58 -3.02
CA PHE A 80 16.44 13.35 -3.39
C PHE A 80 16.15 13.65 -4.87
N GLN A 81 16.67 14.73 -5.44
CA GLN A 81 16.35 15.12 -6.83
C GLN A 81 16.88 14.08 -7.83
N SER A 82 18.14 13.66 -7.66
CA SER A 82 18.74 12.60 -8.50
C SER A 82 18.00 11.26 -8.37
N ALA A 83 17.60 10.90 -7.15
CA ALA A 83 16.83 9.69 -6.89
C ALA A 83 15.42 9.75 -7.49
N GLU A 84 14.75 10.89 -7.34
CA GLU A 84 13.43 11.18 -7.86
C GLU A 84 13.39 11.03 -9.39
N GLU A 85 14.30 11.68 -10.11
CA GLU A 85 14.40 11.59 -11.57
C GLU A 85 14.47 10.14 -12.06
N THR A 86 15.29 9.32 -11.39
CA THR A 86 15.51 7.92 -11.76
C THR A 86 14.27 7.06 -11.50
N ILE A 87 13.67 7.17 -10.31
CA ILE A 87 12.49 6.38 -9.92
C ILE A 87 11.28 6.78 -10.76
N ILE A 88 11.07 8.08 -10.97
CA ILE A 88 9.95 8.62 -11.75
C ILE A 88 10.05 8.20 -13.21
N LYS A 89 11.24 8.17 -13.81
CA LYS A 89 11.45 7.66 -15.17
C LYS A 89 10.97 6.21 -15.33
N SER A 90 11.17 5.37 -14.31
CA SER A 90 10.67 4.00 -14.32
C SER A 90 9.16 3.92 -14.09
N LEU A 91 8.63 4.67 -13.13
CA LEU A 91 7.20 4.69 -12.83
C LEU A 91 6.36 5.17 -14.03
N LYS A 92 6.84 6.16 -14.78
CA LYS A 92 6.22 6.65 -16.02
C LYS A 92 5.99 5.55 -17.07
N GLN A 93 6.66 4.40 -16.98
CA GLN A 93 6.49 3.30 -17.93
C GLN A 93 5.53 2.21 -17.44
N THR A 94 5.07 2.26 -16.19
CA THR A 94 4.20 1.23 -15.59
C THR A 94 2.93 1.80 -14.98
N ILE A 95 2.86 3.12 -14.75
CA ILE A 95 1.77 3.75 -14.00
C ILE A 95 0.40 3.68 -14.70
N ASP A 96 0.34 3.47 -16.02
CA ASP A 96 -0.93 3.54 -16.76
C ASP A 96 -1.75 2.24 -16.70
N GLU A 97 -1.18 1.16 -16.17
CA GLU A 97 -1.83 -0.14 -16.07
C GLU A 97 -1.93 -0.61 -14.62
N LEU A 98 -2.95 -1.44 -14.35
CA LEU A 98 -3.10 -2.09 -13.06
C LEU A 98 -2.11 -3.27 -13.01
N HIS A 99 -1.08 -3.13 -12.19
CA HIS A 99 -0.06 -4.15 -11.98
C HIS A 99 -0.09 -4.61 -10.53
N TRP A 100 -0.55 -5.85 -10.32
CA TRP A 100 -0.76 -6.45 -9.01
C TRP A 100 -1.34 -5.45 -8.03
N VAL A 101 -2.59 -5.06 -8.22
CA VAL A 101 -3.34 -4.20 -7.29
C VAL A 101 -2.66 -2.86 -6.94
N GLY A 102 -1.69 -2.40 -7.74
CA GLY A 102 -1.02 -1.10 -7.61
C GLY A 102 0.37 -1.13 -6.97
N HIS A 103 0.99 -2.30 -6.79
CA HIS A 103 2.27 -2.43 -6.08
C HIS A 103 3.41 -1.60 -6.69
N ASN A 104 3.47 -1.42 -8.01
CA ASN A 104 4.46 -0.56 -8.66
C ASN A 104 4.38 0.89 -8.18
N VAL A 105 3.16 1.41 -8.03
CA VAL A 105 2.91 2.79 -7.57
C VAL A 105 3.16 2.91 -6.07
N ILE A 106 2.72 1.91 -5.28
CA ILE A 106 2.94 1.87 -3.83
C ILE A 106 4.44 1.88 -3.51
N TYR A 107 5.22 1.00 -4.15
CA TYR A 107 6.66 0.92 -3.92
C TYR A 107 7.38 2.20 -4.35
N ALA A 108 7.08 2.72 -5.53
CA ALA A 108 7.69 3.95 -6.01
C ALA A 108 7.41 5.14 -5.07
N SER A 109 6.14 5.33 -4.70
CA SER A 109 5.70 6.50 -3.92
C SER A 109 6.25 6.47 -2.51
N LEU A 110 6.22 5.31 -1.83
CA LEU A 110 6.80 5.17 -0.49
C LEU A 110 8.32 5.30 -0.51
N SER A 111 9.01 4.78 -1.53
CA SER A 111 10.45 4.99 -1.67
C SER A 111 10.80 6.46 -1.85
N LEU A 112 10.09 7.19 -2.71
CA LEU A 112 10.30 8.63 -2.90
C LEU A 112 10.06 9.41 -1.61
N LEU A 113 8.95 9.11 -0.91
CA LEU A 113 8.61 9.76 0.35
C LEU A 113 9.70 9.54 1.42
N ALA A 114 10.21 8.31 1.54
CA ALA A 114 11.29 7.98 2.47
C ALA A 114 12.61 8.68 2.09
N ILE A 115 12.97 8.73 0.81
CA ILE A 115 14.20 9.40 0.35
C ILE A 115 14.09 10.91 0.58
N LYS A 116 12.92 11.52 0.34
CA LYS A 116 12.67 12.94 0.64
C LYS A 116 12.88 13.23 2.13
N GLU A 117 12.32 12.41 3.00
CA GLU A 117 12.49 12.53 4.46
C GLU A 117 13.96 12.42 4.89
N LEU A 118 14.72 11.52 4.25
CA LEU A 118 16.14 11.34 4.53
C LEU A 118 17.03 12.41 3.88
N SER A 119 16.50 13.18 2.93
CA SER A 119 17.22 14.08 2.01
C SER A 119 18.26 13.41 1.10
N HIS A 120 18.97 12.38 1.59
CA HIS A 120 19.95 11.60 0.87
C HIS A 120 19.86 10.13 1.30
N TRP A 121 19.93 9.19 0.36
CA TRP A 121 19.97 7.76 0.68
C TRP A 121 20.66 6.90 -0.38
N GLY A 122 21.33 5.84 0.08
CA GLY A 122 21.86 4.77 -0.76
C GLY A 122 22.93 5.21 -1.77
N SER A 123 23.34 4.25 -2.59
CA SER A 123 24.19 4.48 -3.76
C SER A 123 23.36 4.62 -5.03
N ASN A 124 23.97 5.07 -6.12
CA ASN A 124 23.33 5.04 -7.45
C ASN A 124 22.83 3.65 -7.82
N GLN A 125 23.54 2.59 -7.39
CA GLN A 125 23.10 1.22 -7.63
C GLN A 125 21.80 0.92 -6.89
N ASP A 126 21.64 1.40 -5.65
CA ASP A 126 20.43 1.17 -4.87
C ASP A 126 19.21 1.85 -5.50
N ILE A 127 19.36 3.11 -5.91
CA ILE A 127 18.32 3.84 -6.63
C ILE A 127 17.97 3.13 -7.94
N ASN A 128 18.97 2.69 -8.71
CA ASN A 128 18.76 1.93 -9.94
C ASN A 128 18.05 0.60 -9.67
N ASN A 129 18.31 -0.07 -8.54
CA ASN A 129 17.61 -1.31 -8.21
C ASN A 129 16.13 -1.07 -7.90
N ILE A 130 15.80 0.00 -7.16
CA ILE A 130 14.40 0.42 -6.94
C ILE A 130 13.72 0.70 -8.28
N ALA A 131 14.39 1.44 -9.17
CA ALA A 131 13.89 1.73 -10.50
C ALA A 131 13.69 0.44 -11.35
N ASN A 132 14.59 -0.53 -11.25
CA ASN A 132 14.50 -1.83 -11.93
C ASN A 132 13.43 -2.76 -11.33
N LEU A 133 13.14 -2.63 -10.04
CA LEU A 133 12.00 -3.28 -9.40
C LEU A 133 10.70 -2.72 -9.98
N ILE A 134 10.54 -1.40 -10.04
CA ILE A 134 9.35 -0.76 -10.63
C ILE A 134 9.14 -1.19 -12.09
N LEU A 135 10.20 -1.21 -12.91
CA LEU A 135 10.11 -1.67 -14.31
C LEU A 135 9.71 -3.14 -14.46
N SER A 136 9.99 -3.98 -13.46
CA SER A 136 9.62 -5.41 -13.53
C SER A 136 8.11 -5.63 -13.58
N PHE A 137 7.31 -4.63 -13.20
CA PHE A 137 5.86 -4.69 -13.25
C PHE A 137 5.27 -4.56 -14.66
N GLN A 138 6.01 -4.06 -15.66
CA GLN A 138 5.51 -3.78 -17.03
C GLN A 138 4.70 -4.91 -17.69
N LYS A 139 4.99 -6.16 -17.35
CA LYS A 139 4.34 -7.34 -17.96
C LYS A 139 3.58 -8.18 -16.95
N THR A 140 3.32 -7.62 -15.78
CA THR A 140 2.63 -8.33 -14.71
C THR A 140 1.12 -8.29 -14.90
N ILE A 141 0.43 -9.21 -14.24
CA ILE A 141 -1.02 -9.29 -14.22
C ILE A 141 -1.60 -8.24 -13.24
N PRO A 142 -2.88 -7.86 -13.36
CA PRO A 142 -3.52 -6.94 -12.41
C PRO A 142 -3.65 -7.49 -10.99
N GLY A 143 -3.52 -8.79 -10.81
CA GLY A 143 -3.81 -9.53 -9.58
C GLY A 143 -4.37 -10.90 -9.93
N ARG A 144 -4.45 -11.80 -8.94
CA ARG A 144 -4.79 -13.21 -9.16
C ARG A 144 -6.07 -13.69 -8.45
N SER A 145 -6.55 -12.91 -7.50
CA SER A 145 -7.68 -13.27 -6.64
C SER A 145 -8.78 -12.23 -6.82
N TRP A 146 -9.92 -12.65 -7.35
CA TRP A 146 -11.01 -11.76 -7.73
C TRP A 146 -12.37 -12.42 -7.44
N ILE A 147 -13.33 -11.62 -7.00
CA ILE A 147 -14.73 -12.00 -6.96
C ILE A 147 -15.41 -11.44 -8.21
N GLY A 148 -16.22 -12.26 -8.88
CA GLY A 148 -17.00 -11.86 -10.07
C GLY A 148 -16.23 -11.80 -11.39
N PHE A 149 -14.90 -11.79 -11.35
CA PHE A 149 -14.05 -11.70 -12.55
C PHE A 149 -12.93 -12.72 -12.55
N THR A 150 -12.44 -13.07 -13.73
CA THR A 150 -11.14 -13.72 -13.95
C THR A 150 -10.04 -12.68 -14.15
N THR A 151 -8.79 -13.05 -13.90
CA THR A 151 -7.63 -12.17 -14.19
C THR A 151 -7.61 -11.67 -15.64
N LYS A 152 -8.05 -12.51 -16.60
CA LYS A 152 -8.11 -12.15 -18.02
C LYS A 152 -9.13 -11.04 -18.26
N GLU A 153 -10.32 -11.15 -17.67
CA GLU A 153 -11.36 -10.11 -17.78
C GLU A 153 -10.90 -8.81 -17.15
N VAL A 154 -10.31 -8.83 -15.95
CA VAL A 154 -9.75 -7.62 -15.31
C VAL A 154 -8.69 -6.95 -16.20
N LYS A 155 -7.81 -7.75 -16.83
CA LYS A 155 -6.78 -7.23 -17.74
C LYS A 155 -7.41 -6.55 -18.95
N GLN A 156 -8.40 -7.18 -19.57
CA GLN A 156 -9.09 -6.70 -20.78
C GLN A 156 -10.12 -5.60 -20.51
N LEU A 157 -10.44 -5.36 -19.23
CA LEU A 157 -11.44 -4.39 -18.82
C LEU A 157 -11.08 -3.00 -19.35
N SER A 158 -11.92 -2.50 -20.25
CA SER A 158 -11.89 -1.14 -20.79
C SER A 158 -13.16 -0.45 -20.36
N ILE A 159 -13.04 0.48 -19.42
CA ILE A 159 -14.15 1.27 -18.92
C ILE A 159 -13.81 2.73 -19.18
N SER A 160 -14.76 3.48 -19.74
CA SER A 160 -14.63 4.93 -19.80
C SER A 160 -14.78 5.45 -18.38
N TYR A 161 -13.65 5.85 -17.80
CA TYR A 161 -13.58 6.52 -16.52
C TYR A 161 -13.46 8.03 -16.71
N ASP A 162 -13.64 8.54 -17.93
CA ASP A 162 -13.27 9.90 -18.28
C ASP A 162 -14.02 10.93 -17.41
N GLU A 163 -15.29 10.66 -17.10
CA GLU A 163 -16.09 11.49 -16.19
C GLU A 163 -15.53 11.48 -14.76
N ILE A 164 -15.37 10.31 -14.13
CA ILE A 164 -14.87 10.20 -12.74
C ILE A 164 -13.42 10.72 -12.65
N GLN A 165 -12.57 10.39 -13.62
CA GLN A 165 -11.19 10.87 -13.70
C GLN A 165 -11.17 12.39 -13.90
N SER A 166 -12.12 12.96 -14.63
CA SER A 166 -12.24 14.40 -14.77
C SER A 166 -12.63 15.10 -13.46
N GLU A 167 -13.37 14.44 -12.57
CA GLU A 167 -13.78 15.01 -11.28
C GLU A 167 -12.66 14.98 -10.22
N ILE A 168 -11.77 14.00 -10.26
CA ILE A 168 -10.68 13.85 -9.28
C ILE A 168 -9.46 14.66 -9.72
N LYS A 169 -9.33 15.88 -9.21
CA LYS A 169 -8.23 16.82 -9.51
C LYS A 169 -7.18 16.93 -8.42
N ASN A 170 -7.51 16.59 -7.18
CA ASN A 170 -6.60 16.71 -6.05
C ASN A 170 -6.75 15.55 -5.04
N PRO A 171 -5.83 15.43 -4.06
CA PRO A 171 -5.83 14.35 -3.08
C PRO A 171 -7.06 14.29 -2.17
N GLU A 172 -7.65 15.44 -1.83
CA GLU A 172 -8.87 15.50 -1.00
C GLU A 172 -10.05 14.85 -1.74
N GLN A 173 -10.23 15.19 -3.02
CA GLN A 173 -11.25 14.60 -3.88
C GLN A 173 -11.03 13.08 -4.07
N LEU A 174 -9.78 12.65 -4.27
CA LEU A 174 -9.47 11.22 -4.36
C LEU A 174 -9.82 10.51 -3.05
N SER A 175 -9.43 11.08 -1.91
CA SER A 175 -9.70 10.50 -0.59
C SER A 175 -11.20 10.41 -0.31
N LYS A 176 -11.95 11.45 -0.67
CA LYS A 176 -13.41 11.47 -0.56
C LYS A 176 -14.05 10.37 -1.40
N PHE A 177 -13.59 10.22 -2.65
CA PHE A 177 -14.04 9.15 -3.52
C PHE A 177 -13.78 7.77 -2.90
N ILE A 178 -12.55 7.51 -2.45
CA ILE A 178 -12.15 6.20 -1.90
C ILE A 178 -12.87 5.85 -0.60
N LEU A 179 -12.99 6.80 0.33
CA LEU A 179 -13.74 6.58 1.57
C LEU A 179 -15.25 6.39 1.30
N ASN A 180 -15.80 7.06 0.29
CA ASN A 180 -17.16 6.79 -0.17
C ASN A 180 -17.31 5.37 -0.72
N GLU A 181 -16.33 4.88 -1.49
CA GLU A 181 -16.35 3.51 -2.00
C GLU A 181 -16.20 2.47 -0.89
N LEU A 182 -15.34 2.73 0.11
CA LEU A 182 -15.21 1.91 1.31
C LEU A 182 -16.53 1.83 2.11
N SER A 183 -17.25 2.95 2.26
CA SER A 183 -18.49 2.99 3.04
C SER A 183 -19.63 2.13 2.45
N LYS A 184 -19.53 1.75 1.17
CA LYS A 184 -20.56 0.99 0.45
C LYS A 184 -20.46 -0.53 0.61
N PHE A 185 -19.40 -1.05 1.22
CA PHE A 185 -19.29 -2.50 1.46
C PHE A 185 -20.21 -2.93 2.59
N HIS A 186 -21.19 -3.79 2.29
CA HIS A 186 -22.10 -4.29 3.32
C HIS A 186 -21.40 -5.29 4.26
N VAL A 187 -20.75 -6.30 3.67
CA VAL A 187 -19.98 -7.34 4.36
C VAL A 187 -18.53 -7.31 3.87
N ILE A 188 -17.58 -7.56 4.77
CA ILE A 188 -16.17 -7.75 4.43
C ILE A 188 -15.79 -9.18 4.81
N TYR A 189 -15.06 -9.85 3.92
CA TYR A 189 -14.64 -11.24 4.07
C TYR A 189 -13.12 -11.30 4.20
N LYS A 190 -12.63 -12.17 5.09
CA LYS A 190 -11.22 -12.49 5.23
C LYS A 190 -10.81 -13.38 4.05
N ALA A 191 -10.26 -12.75 3.02
CA ALA A 191 -9.86 -13.35 1.74
C ALA A 191 -8.89 -12.43 0.97
N GLU A 192 -7.94 -13.00 0.21
CA GLU A 192 -7.05 -12.24 -0.70
C GLU A 192 -7.90 -11.48 -1.74
N SER A 193 -8.96 -12.11 -2.23
CA SER A 193 -9.93 -11.54 -3.18
C SER A 193 -10.88 -10.49 -2.58
N HIS A 194 -10.79 -10.18 -1.28
CA HIS A 194 -11.71 -9.22 -0.66
C HIS A 194 -11.06 -8.22 0.29
N HIS A 195 -10.95 -8.48 1.61
CA HIS A 195 -10.41 -7.47 2.54
C HIS A 195 -9.03 -6.94 2.11
N ASP A 196 -8.19 -7.80 1.53
CA ASP A 196 -6.87 -7.46 1.03
C ASP A 196 -6.96 -6.53 -0.19
N LEU A 197 -7.81 -6.84 -1.18
CA LEU A 197 -8.10 -5.92 -2.29
C LEU A 197 -8.67 -4.56 -1.81
N ILE A 198 -9.52 -4.54 -0.79
CA ILE A 198 -10.07 -3.29 -0.23
C ILE A 198 -8.95 -2.51 0.46
N GLY A 199 -8.05 -3.17 1.20
CA GLY A 199 -6.85 -2.55 1.75
C GLY A 199 -5.90 -2.05 0.65
N HIS A 200 -5.82 -2.74 -0.47
CA HIS A 200 -5.07 -2.30 -1.64
C HIS A 200 -5.70 -1.11 -2.37
N MET A 201 -7.03 -1.00 -2.38
CA MET A 201 -7.71 0.23 -2.81
C MET A 201 -7.27 1.43 -1.97
N LEU A 202 -7.16 1.28 -0.65
CA LEU A 202 -6.66 2.33 0.26
C LEU A 202 -5.18 2.63 0.00
N THR A 203 -4.32 1.62 -0.02
CA THR A 203 -2.86 1.85 -0.17
C THR A 203 -2.47 2.36 -1.55
N PHE A 204 -3.12 1.89 -2.62
CA PHE A 204 -2.84 2.38 -3.96
C PHE A 204 -3.31 3.83 -4.12
N SER A 205 -4.51 4.17 -3.67
CA SER A 205 -5.00 5.54 -3.76
C SER A 205 -4.20 6.52 -2.90
N HIS A 206 -3.75 6.10 -1.72
CA HIS A 206 -2.80 6.88 -0.92
C HIS A 206 -1.45 7.05 -1.63
N ALA A 207 -0.91 6.01 -2.27
CA ALA A 207 0.31 6.16 -3.07
C ALA A 207 0.15 7.18 -4.21
N VAL A 208 -1.03 7.22 -4.84
CA VAL A 208 -1.37 8.24 -5.83
C VAL A 208 -1.41 9.64 -5.19
N ASN A 209 -2.01 9.82 -4.00
CA ASN A 209 -1.94 11.08 -3.24
C ASN A 209 -0.50 11.51 -2.96
N ILE A 210 0.38 10.59 -2.54
CA ILE A 210 1.80 10.88 -2.29
C ILE A 210 2.46 11.48 -3.53
N LEU A 211 2.21 10.93 -4.73
CA LEU A 211 2.75 11.51 -5.97
C LEU A 211 2.32 12.96 -6.19
N HIS A 212 1.06 13.29 -5.89
CA HIS A 212 0.58 14.66 -5.96
C HIS A 212 1.27 15.56 -4.94
N ASP A 213 1.39 15.11 -3.69
CA ASP A 213 2.01 15.87 -2.60
C ASP A 213 3.52 16.08 -2.81
N LEU A 214 4.16 15.19 -3.57
CA LEU A 214 5.53 15.36 -4.08
C LEU A 214 5.63 16.30 -5.29
N GLY A 215 4.50 16.75 -5.86
CA GLY A 215 4.44 17.67 -6.99
C GLY A 215 4.28 17.01 -8.36
N HIS A 216 4.12 15.68 -8.43
CA HIS A 216 3.95 14.93 -9.68
C HIS A 216 2.48 14.86 -10.12
N ILE A 217 1.89 16.02 -10.41
CA ILE A 217 0.47 16.15 -10.79
C ILE A 217 0.10 15.30 -12.02
N GLU A 218 0.98 15.21 -13.01
CA GLU A 218 0.78 14.36 -14.19
C GLU A 218 0.64 12.88 -13.80
N LEU A 219 1.51 12.39 -12.90
CA LEU A 219 1.48 11.00 -12.48
C LEU A 219 0.32 10.69 -11.54
N PHE A 220 -0.07 11.66 -10.70
CA PHE A 220 -1.32 11.58 -9.96
C PHE A 220 -2.48 11.29 -10.91
N GLN A 221 -2.66 12.11 -11.95
CA GLN A 221 -3.74 11.96 -12.93
C GLN A 221 -3.67 10.63 -13.70
N ARG A 222 -2.47 10.17 -14.06
CA ARG A 222 -2.27 8.89 -14.75
C ARG A 222 -2.59 7.70 -13.85
N GLY A 223 -2.23 7.77 -12.58
CA GLY A 223 -2.49 6.72 -11.58
C GLY A 223 -3.97 6.54 -11.23
N ILE A 224 -4.82 7.55 -11.46
CA ILE A 224 -6.28 7.43 -11.24
C ILE A 224 -6.89 6.32 -12.10
N LYS A 225 -6.50 6.20 -13.38
CA LYS A 225 -7.13 5.24 -14.29
C LYS A 225 -7.02 3.77 -13.86
N PRO A 226 -5.82 3.22 -13.58
CA PRO A 226 -5.70 1.85 -13.07
C PRO A 226 -6.25 1.67 -11.66
N LEU A 227 -6.24 2.71 -10.82
CA LEU A 227 -6.91 2.67 -9.52
C LEU A 227 -8.43 2.50 -9.69
N LEU A 228 -9.06 3.24 -10.60
CA LEU A 228 -10.49 3.11 -10.89
C LEU A 228 -10.83 1.73 -11.45
N LYS A 229 -9.93 1.10 -12.20
CA LYS A 229 -10.05 -0.31 -12.61
C LYS A 229 -10.16 -1.25 -11.40
N LEU A 230 -9.30 -1.10 -10.38
CA LEU A 230 -9.39 -1.88 -9.14
C LEU A 230 -10.72 -1.62 -8.42
N VAL A 231 -11.10 -0.34 -8.26
CA VAL A 231 -12.35 0.07 -7.61
C VAL A 231 -13.57 -0.52 -8.29
N TYR A 232 -13.58 -0.55 -9.63
CA TYR A 232 -14.68 -1.11 -10.41
C TYR A 232 -14.85 -2.61 -10.15
N VAL A 233 -13.76 -3.37 -10.22
CA VAL A 233 -13.79 -4.82 -9.96
C VAL A 233 -14.30 -5.11 -8.54
N LEU A 234 -13.84 -4.33 -7.56
CA LEU A 234 -14.32 -4.37 -6.19
C LEU A 234 -15.81 -4.04 -6.00
N ARG A 235 -16.47 -3.38 -6.97
CA ARG A 235 -17.91 -3.08 -6.86
C ARG A 235 -18.76 -4.34 -6.87
N GLU A 236 -18.33 -5.40 -7.56
CA GLU A 236 -19.04 -6.67 -7.62
C GLU A 236 -19.23 -7.29 -6.24
N SER A 237 -18.32 -7.00 -5.29
CA SER A 237 -18.37 -7.60 -3.97
C SER A 237 -19.08 -6.73 -2.91
N ARG A 238 -19.55 -5.52 -3.24
CA ARG A 238 -20.16 -4.58 -2.26
C ARG A 238 -21.42 -5.10 -1.59
N ASN A 239 -22.26 -5.78 -2.37
CA ASN A 239 -23.58 -6.23 -1.97
C ASN A 239 -23.63 -7.74 -1.70
N LEU A 240 -22.47 -8.39 -1.49
CA LEU A 240 -22.45 -9.81 -1.15
C LEU A 240 -23.17 -10.04 0.18
N MET A 241 -24.14 -10.94 0.15
CA MET A 241 -24.87 -11.43 1.31
C MET A 241 -24.22 -12.74 1.80
N SER A 242 -24.36 -13.06 3.08
CA SER A 242 -23.74 -14.24 3.72
C SER A 242 -24.13 -15.60 3.11
N ASN A 243 -25.17 -15.63 2.26
CA ASN A 243 -25.68 -16.80 1.56
C ASN A 243 -25.67 -16.64 0.02
N ALA A 244 -25.07 -15.57 -0.52
CA ALA A 244 -25.01 -15.36 -1.95
C ALA A 244 -24.08 -16.39 -2.63
N GLN A 245 -24.42 -16.80 -3.85
CA GLN A 245 -23.51 -17.57 -4.68
C GLN A 245 -22.34 -16.66 -5.10
N ILE A 246 -21.17 -16.88 -4.50
CA ILE A 246 -19.95 -16.12 -4.80
C ILE A 246 -19.25 -16.78 -5.99
N ILE A 247 -19.07 -16.02 -7.07
CA ILE A 247 -18.19 -16.41 -8.18
C ILE A 247 -16.77 -16.04 -7.76
N LEU A 248 -16.01 -17.03 -7.28
CA LEU A 248 -14.65 -16.84 -6.78
C LEU A 248 -13.63 -17.36 -7.79
N ASN A 249 -12.76 -16.46 -8.27
CA ASN A 249 -11.59 -16.81 -9.07
C ASN A 249 -10.33 -16.46 -8.28
N SER A 250 -9.84 -17.40 -7.49
CA SER A 250 -8.63 -17.23 -6.69
C SER A 250 -7.85 -18.54 -6.61
N PRO A 251 -6.51 -18.50 -6.64
CA PRO A 251 -5.68 -19.67 -6.38
C PRO A 251 -5.50 -19.96 -4.88
N VAL A 252 -5.95 -19.07 -3.99
CA VAL A 252 -5.71 -19.18 -2.54
C VAL A 252 -6.99 -19.17 -1.70
N ASP A 253 -8.02 -18.46 -2.14
CA ASP A 253 -9.28 -18.38 -1.41
C ASP A 253 -10.20 -19.56 -1.75
N CYS A 254 -10.86 -20.10 -0.74
CA CYS A 254 -11.82 -21.20 -0.87
C CYS A 254 -13.18 -20.81 -0.30
N LEU A 255 -14.26 -21.33 -0.90
CA LEU A 255 -15.60 -21.20 -0.35
C LEU A 255 -15.87 -22.22 0.77
N PRO A 256 -16.70 -21.88 1.77
CA PRO A 256 -17.32 -20.57 1.99
C PRO A 256 -16.32 -19.54 2.52
N LEU A 257 -16.41 -18.28 2.05
CA LEU A 257 -15.60 -17.20 2.59
C LEU A 257 -15.98 -16.91 4.05
N THR A 258 -14.98 -16.70 4.90
CA THR A 258 -15.18 -16.35 6.31
C THR A 258 -15.37 -14.85 6.46
N LYS A 259 -16.46 -14.42 7.11
CA LYS A 259 -16.69 -13.00 7.39
C LYS A 259 -15.58 -12.46 8.30
N ALA A 260 -15.01 -11.32 7.93
CA ALA A 260 -14.02 -10.65 8.77
C ALA A 260 -14.67 -10.16 10.06
N LYS A 261 -13.97 -10.33 11.19
CA LYS A 261 -14.38 -9.78 12.47
C LYS A 261 -13.88 -8.34 12.58
N GLN A 262 -14.51 -7.54 13.42
CA GLN A 262 -13.99 -6.22 13.74
C GLN A 262 -12.91 -6.39 14.82
N VAL A 263 -11.82 -5.64 14.70
CA VAL A 263 -10.89 -5.44 15.82
C VAL A 263 -11.54 -4.58 16.91
N ASP A 264 -11.26 -4.90 18.17
CA ASP A 264 -11.74 -4.14 19.33
C ASP A 264 -10.85 -2.94 19.67
N THR A 265 -9.63 -2.89 19.11
CA THR A 265 -8.62 -1.84 19.33
C THR A 265 -8.11 -1.32 17.99
N LEU A 266 -7.75 -0.04 17.91
CA LEU A 266 -7.27 0.57 16.66
C LEU A 266 -5.75 0.69 16.61
N PRO A 267 -5.18 0.85 15.40
CA PRO A 267 -3.77 1.23 15.24
C PRO A 267 -3.34 2.52 15.95
N LEU A 268 -4.27 3.39 16.36
CA LEU A 268 -3.97 4.57 17.19
C LEU A 268 -3.83 4.24 18.68
N ASP A 269 -4.34 3.09 19.12
CA ASP A 269 -4.33 2.67 20.52
C ASP A 269 -3.13 1.75 20.79
N ASN A 270 -2.42 1.97 21.90
CA ASN A 270 -1.29 1.13 22.31
C ASN A 270 -1.64 -0.36 22.37
N ALA A 271 -2.83 -0.68 22.87
CA ALA A 271 -3.31 -2.05 23.05
C ALA A 271 -3.32 -2.87 21.76
N PHE A 272 -3.51 -2.23 20.60
CA PHE A 272 -3.43 -2.90 19.30
C PHE A 272 -2.02 -3.45 19.04
N TRP A 273 -0.98 -2.68 19.38
CA TRP A 273 0.42 -3.03 19.10
C TRP A 273 1.05 -3.99 20.12
N LEU A 274 0.33 -4.32 21.20
CA LEU A 274 0.73 -5.35 22.16
C LEU A 274 0.50 -6.77 21.64
N LYS A 275 -0.30 -6.94 20.58
CA LYS A 275 -0.48 -8.23 19.90
C LYS A 275 0.80 -8.61 19.14
N ASP A 276 1.19 -9.89 19.15
CA ASP A 276 2.26 -10.38 18.29
C ASP A 276 1.74 -10.59 16.85
N TYR A 277 2.11 -9.69 15.95
CA TYR A 277 1.74 -9.77 14.53
C TYR A 277 2.71 -10.61 13.69
N SER A 278 3.77 -11.14 14.30
CA SER A 278 4.85 -11.80 13.58
C SER A 278 4.48 -13.16 12.99
N GLU A 279 3.36 -13.74 13.44
CA GLU A 279 2.81 -15.01 12.94
C GLU A 279 2.01 -14.85 11.64
N PHE A 280 1.70 -13.61 11.24
CA PHE A 280 0.81 -13.33 10.11
C PHE A 280 1.52 -13.21 8.75
N ASN A 281 2.80 -13.59 8.67
CA ASN A 281 3.59 -13.65 7.43
C ASN A 281 3.42 -12.40 6.54
N TRP A 282 2.72 -12.53 5.41
CA TRP A 282 2.42 -11.46 4.46
C TRP A 282 1.53 -10.37 5.04
N ASP A 283 0.55 -10.73 5.86
CA ASP A 283 -0.41 -9.76 6.42
C ASP A 283 0.22 -8.86 7.48
N PHE A 284 1.38 -9.24 8.03
CA PHE A 284 2.11 -8.39 8.98
C PHE A 284 2.44 -7.01 8.36
N GLY A 285 2.85 -6.97 7.10
CA GLY A 285 3.09 -5.68 6.45
C GLY A 285 1.82 -4.91 6.09
N HIS A 286 0.68 -5.60 5.95
CA HIS A 286 -0.62 -4.95 5.71
C HIS A 286 -1.07 -4.11 6.90
N ILE A 287 -0.82 -4.57 8.14
CA ILE A 287 -1.16 -3.83 9.35
C ILE A 287 -0.61 -2.39 9.31
N PHE A 288 0.63 -2.20 8.87
CA PHE A 288 1.21 -0.85 8.77
C PHE A 288 0.66 -0.05 7.58
N LYS A 289 0.65 -0.65 6.38
CA LYS A 289 0.29 0.06 5.14
C LYS A 289 -1.18 0.45 5.13
N PHE A 290 -2.08 -0.44 5.56
CA PHE A 290 -3.52 -0.18 5.60
C PHE A 290 -3.84 0.88 6.63
N SER A 291 -3.21 0.83 7.81
CA SER A 291 -3.34 1.87 8.84
C SER A 291 -2.88 3.23 8.32
N TYR A 292 -1.65 3.33 7.81
CA TYR A 292 -1.14 4.59 7.28
C TYR A 292 -2.07 5.20 6.22
N SER A 293 -2.53 4.36 5.29
CA SER A 293 -3.36 4.82 4.16
C SER A 293 -4.77 5.19 4.56
N TYR A 294 -5.41 4.43 5.46
CA TYR A 294 -6.74 4.79 5.94
C TYR A 294 -6.74 6.12 6.68
N PHE A 295 -5.76 6.33 7.56
CA PHE A 295 -5.68 7.56 8.34
C PHE A 295 -5.21 8.78 7.53
N ASP A 296 -4.39 8.61 6.48
CA ASP A 296 -4.13 9.69 5.51
C ASP A 296 -5.43 10.16 4.84
N HIS A 297 -6.22 9.23 4.28
CA HIS A 297 -7.50 9.57 3.67
C HIS A 297 -8.45 10.24 4.66
N LEU A 298 -8.50 9.73 5.89
CA LEU A 298 -9.39 10.27 6.92
C LEU A 298 -8.96 11.67 7.37
N THR A 299 -7.67 11.95 7.43
CA THR A 299 -7.15 13.28 7.77
C THR A 299 -7.56 14.32 6.72
N ARG A 300 -7.60 13.92 5.45
CA ARG A 300 -8.04 14.79 4.36
C ARG A 300 -9.56 15.00 4.34
N VAL A 301 -10.33 13.99 4.77
CA VAL A 301 -11.81 13.99 4.68
C VAL A 301 -12.45 13.43 5.97
N PRO A 302 -12.33 14.15 7.10
CA PRO A 302 -12.67 13.63 8.43
C PRO A 302 -14.15 13.30 8.62
N GLU A 303 -15.05 13.91 7.83
CA GLU A 303 -16.49 13.65 7.90
C GLU A 303 -16.88 12.22 7.50
N TYR A 304 -15.97 11.45 6.90
CA TYR A 304 -16.21 10.04 6.56
C TYR A 304 -15.93 9.07 7.71
N LYS A 305 -15.34 9.52 8.83
CA LYS A 305 -14.97 8.66 9.97
C LYS A 305 -16.09 7.68 10.34
N ASN A 306 -17.27 8.20 10.64
CA ASN A 306 -18.40 7.39 11.12
C ASN A 306 -18.96 6.44 10.04
N LYS A 307 -18.67 6.68 8.76
CA LYS A 307 -19.15 5.86 7.64
C LYS A 307 -18.20 4.71 7.31
N THR A 308 -16.91 4.86 7.59
CA THR A 308 -15.88 3.92 7.17
C THR A 308 -15.21 3.19 8.32
N PHE A 309 -15.37 3.69 9.55
CA PHE A 309 -14.69 3.16 10.74
C PHE A 309 -14.89 1.65 10.92
N GLU A 310 -16.14 1.19 10.99
CA GLU A 310 -16.46 -0.23 11.15
C GLU A 310 -15.90 -1.09 10.00
N LYS A 311 -15.83 -0.53 8.79
CA LYS A 311 -15.30 -1.23 7.61
C LYS A 311 -13.79 -1.38 7.73
N PHE A 312 -13.11 -0.30 8.15
CA PHE A 312 -11.68 -0.35 8.41
C PHE A 312 -11.33 -1.35 9.53
N CYS A 313 -12.12 -1.40 10.61
CA CYS A 313 -11.93 -2.39 11.66
C CYS A 313 -12.04 -3.85 11.16
N CYS A 314 -12.79 -4.11 10.08
CA CYS A 314 -12.82 -5.43 9.45
C CYS A 314 -11.65 -5.68 8.49
N ILE A 315 -11.03 -4.63 7.94
CA ILE A 315 -9.91 -4.73 6.98
C ILE A 315 -8.60 -4.94 7.71
N ILE A 316 -8.43 -4.25 8.84
CA ILE A 316 -7.22 -4.32 9.67
C ILE A 316 -7.26 -5.48 10.67
N ASN A 317 -8.30 -6.31 10.61
CA ASN A 317 -8.47 -7.49 11.46
C ASN A 317 -7.85 -8.74 10.82
N GLU A 318 -7.19 -9.52 11.64
CA GLU A 318 -6.82 -10.92 11.35
C GLU A 318 -7.86 -11.89 11.90
#